data_AF-A0A1H9EU14-F1
#
_entry.id   AF-A0A1H9EU14-F1
#
_cell.length_a   1.000
_cell.length_b   1.000
_cell.length_c   1.000
_cell.angle_alpha   90.00
_cell.angle_beta   90.00
_cell.angle_gamma   90.00
#
_symmetry.space_group_name_H-M   'P 1'
#
loop_
_entity.id
_entity.type
_entity.pdbx_description
1 polymer ?
#
loop_
_entity_poly.entity_id
_entity_poly.type
_entity_poly.pdbx_seq_one_letter_code
_entity_poly.pdbx_strand_id
1 'polypeptide(L)'
;MELVYSNQKADFDPNKRYRNPDLFRNVERGVTKVTVVGDYPEIVEAYKALEVDVEVETRKTPVKGKAKAADKAPAKPGKGQSKQESNGTQNDGTEDEPVYIPKLEADNQWIIITRDGVRFSDFAGDEAAAKAEADRLNTKD
;
A
#
# COMPACT_ATOMS: atom_id res chain seq x y z
N MET A 1 22.85 2.34 -16.05
CA MET A 1 21.45 1.87 -16.13
C MET A 1 20.69 2.50 -14.98
N GLU A 2 19.53 3.10 -15.23
CA GLU A 2 18.75 3.86 -14.24
C GLU A 2 17.54 3.03 -13.76
N LEU A 3 17.38 2.93 -12.44
CA LEU A 3 16.30 2.19 -11.78
C LEU A 3 15.44 3.16 -10.98
N VAL A 4 14.13 3.06 -11.15
CA VAL A 4 13.16 3.90 -10.46
C VAL A 4 12.26 3.00 -9.63
N TYR A 5 12.35 3.12 -8.31
CA TYR A 5 11.37 2.56 -7.41
C TYR A 5 10.19 3.50 -7.30
N SER A 6 9.03 3.09 -7.82
CA SER A 6 7.82 3.88 -7.79
C SER A 6 6.58 2.99 -7.74
N ASN A 7 5.57 3.48 -7.07
CA ASN A 7 4.26 2.84 -6.92
C ASN A 7 3.31 3.30 -8.05
N GLN A 8 3.83 4.07 -9.01
CA GLN A 8 3.06 4.56 -10.13
C GLN A 8 2.50 3.39 -10.93
N LYS A 9 1.22 3.52 -11.32
CA LYS A 9 0.50 2.53 -12.13
C LYS A 9 0.46 2.90 -13.62
N ALA A 10 0.99 4.07 -13.98
CA ALA A 10 1.00 4.63 -15.32
C ALA A 10 2.27 5.50 -15.53
N ASP A 11 2.45 6.03 -16.74
CA ASP A 11 3.55 6.95 -17.10
C ASP A 11 4.95 6.35 -16.94
N PHE A 12 5.11 5.08 -17.33
CA PHE A 12 6.41 4.41 -17.33
C PHE A 12 7.24 4.86 -18.53
N ASP A 13 8.45 5.35 -18.25
CA ASP A 13 9.43 5.64 -19.29
C ASP A 13 10.11 4.34 -19.77
N PRO A 14 10.05 3.99 -21.06
CA PRO A 14 10.65 2.75 -21.57
C PRO A 14 12.19 2.73 -21.48
N ASN A 15 12.83 3.90 -21.31
CA ASN A 15 14.28 3.99 -21.13
C ASN A 15 14.73 3.73 -19.69
N LYS A 16 13.77 3.68 -18.75
CA LYS A 16 14.04 3.50 -17.31
C LYS A 16 13.47 2.18 -16.83
N ARG A 17 14.12 1.58 -15.84
CA ARG A 17 13.58 0.38 -15.19
C ARG A 17 12.73 0.78 -14.01
N TYR A 18 11.44 0.45 -14.05
CA TYR A 18 10.55 0.66 -12.92
C TYR A 18 10.42 -0.61 -12.07
N ARG A 19 10.47 -0.43 -10.75
CA ARG A 19 10.23 -1.48 -9.76
C ARG A 19 9.32 -0.97 -8.68
N ASN A 20 8.52 -1.86 -8.11
CA ASN A 20 7.75 -1.53 -6.93
C ASN A 20 8.69 -1.58 -5.71
N PRO A 21 8.84 -0.48 -4.94
CA PRO A 21 9.64 -0.48 -3.72
C PRO A 21 9.13 -1.48 -2.68
N ASP A 22 7.82 -1.74 -2.63
CA ASP A 22 7.21 -2.70 -1.70
C ASP A 22 7.62 -4.16 -1.98
N LEU A 23 8.05 -4.43 -3.22
CA LEU A 23 8.56 -5.75 -3.63
C LEU A 23 10.09 -5.82 -3.57
N PHE A 24 10.76 -4.87 -2.91
CA PHE A 24 12.19 -4.91 -2.74
C PHE A 24 12.60 -6.14 -1.91
N ARG A 25 13.51 -6.94 -2.45
CA ARG A 25 14.07 -8.12 -1.76
C ARG A 25 15.59 -8.15 -1.77
N ASN A 26 16.17 -7.52 -2.78
CA ASN A 26 17.61 -7.45 -2.98
C ASN A 26 17.96 -6.27 -3.89
N VAL A 27 19.19 -5.82 -3.73
CA VAL A 27 19.84 -4.85 -4.59
C VAL A 27 20.06 -5.42 -5.99
N GLU A 28 19.65 -4.65 -7.01
CA GLU A 28 19.92 -4.97 -8.40
C GLU A 28 21.39 -4.63 -8.69
N ARG A 29 22.14 -5.56 -9.30
CA ARG A 29 23.53 -5.30 -9.69
C ARG A 29 23.59 -4.69 -11.09
N GLY A 30 24.44 -3.69 -11.29
CA GLY A 30 24.62 -3.03 -12.60
C GLY A 30 23.78 -1.76 -12.80
N VAL A 31 23.08 -1.30 -11.75
CA VAL A 31 22.44 0.03 -11.73
C VAL A 31 23.41 1.07 -11.20
N THR A 32 23.47 2.19 -11.91
CA THR A 32 24.39 3.31 -11.64
C THR A 32 23.67 4.47 -10.94
N LYS A 33 22.34 4.54 -11.11
CA LYS A 33 21.48 5.53 -10.48
C LYS A 33 20.18 4.86 -10.08
N VAL A 34 19.75 5.11 -8.85
CA VAL A 34 18.48 4.60 -8.30
C VAL A 34 17.66 5.79 -7.82
N THR A 35 16.46 5.99 -8.38
CA THR A 35 15.50 6.98 -7.89
C THR A 35 14.43 6.25 -7.08
N VAL A 36 14.18 6.66 -5.86
CA VAL A 36 13.16 6.09 -4.97
C VAL A 36 12.09 7.13 -4.74
N VAL A 37 10.89 6.90 -5.24
CA VAL A 37 9.75 7.80 -5.06
C VAL A 37 9.02 7.42 -3.77
N GLY A 38 9.17 8.26 -2.73
CA GLY A 38 8.60 8.02 -1.39
C GLY A 38 9.63 7.61 -0.33
N ASP A 39 9.15 7.31 0.88
CA ASP A 39 9.97 6.99 2.05
C ASP A 39 10.22 5.48 2.15
N TYR A 40 11.28 5.00 1.49
CA TYR A 40 11.71 3.60 1.55
C TYR A 40 13.17 3.50 2.03
N PRO A 41 13.42 3.62 3.34
CA PRO A 41 14.77 3.63 3.91
C PRO A 41 15.52 2.31 3.65
N GLU A 42 14.82 1.17 3.62
CA GLU A 42 15.43 -0.13 3.36
C GLU A 42 16.17 -0.18 2.01
N ILE A 43 15.56 0.39 0.97
CA ILE A 43 16.14 0.47 -0.38
C ILE A 43 17.34 1.41 -0.37
N VAL A 44 17.18 2.60 0.23
CA VAL A 44 18.23 3.62 0.31
C VAL A 44 19.45 3.09 1.04
N GLU A 45 19.26 2.43 2.19
CA GLU A 45 20.37 1.85 2.96
C GLU A 45 21.07 0.73 2.19
N ALA A 46 20.32 -0.14 1.51
CA ALA A 46 20.89 -1.24 0.75
C ALA A 46 21.75 -0.76 -0.42
N TYR A 47 21.31 0.24 -1.19
CA TYR A 47 22.08 0.79 -2.30
C TYR A 47 23.21 1.72 -1.83
N LYS A 48 23.02 2.46 -0.73
CA LYS A 48 24.07 3.27 -0.13
C LYS A 48 25.23 2.43 0.40
N ALA A 49 24.95 1.22 0.92
CA ALA A 49 25.99 0.28 1.32
C ALA A 49 26.83 -0.24 0.14
N LEU A 50 26.33 -0.10 -1.09
CA LEU A 50 27.01 -0.47 -2.32
C LEU A 50 27.64 0.74 -3.06
N GLU A 51 27.68 1.91 -2.42
CA GLU A 51 28.16 3.17 -3.04
C GLU A 51 27.42 3.54 -4.34
N VAL A 52 26.16 3.14 -4.46
CA VAL A 52 25.31 3.53 -5.59
C VAL A 52 24.63 4.87 -5.30
N ASP A 53 24.51 5.72 -6.33
CA ASP A 53 23.81 7.00 -6.23
C ASP A 53 22.29 6.77 -6.09
N VAL A 54 21.75 7.09 -4.92
CA VAL A 54 20.32 6.96 -4.60
C VAL A 54 19.70 8.33 -4.40
N GLU A 55 18.70 8.63 -5.21
CA GLU A 55 17.92 9.86 -5.18
C GLU A 55 16.53 9.58 -4.63
N VAL A 56 16.23 10.07 -3.43
CA VAL A 56 14.89 9.94 -2.84
C VAL A 56 14.04 11.12 -3.31
N GLU A 57 13.05 10.86 -4.15
CA GLU A 57 12.05 11.83 -4.56
C GLU A 57 10.82 11.69 -3.67
N THR A 58 10.81 12.41 -2.55
CA THR A 58 9.57 12.61 -1.79
C THR A 58 8.70 13.60 -2.57
N ARG A 59 7.56 13.16 -3.09
CA ARG A 59 6.53 14.11 -3.57
C ARG A 59 6.23 15.06 -2.42
N LYS A 60 6.56 16.34 -2.60
CA LYS A 60 6.72 17.35 -1.55
C LYS A 60 5.65 17.31 -0.47
N THR A 61 6.06 16.99 0.76
CA THR A 61 5.92 17.91 1.89
C THR A 61 7.25 17.97 2.64
N PRO A 62 7.73 19.15 3.06
CA PRO A 62 9.05 19.29 3.65
C PRO A 62 8.99 19.03 5.15
N VAL A 63 9.85 18.15 5.70
CA VAL A 63 10.59 18.40 6.96
C VAL A 63 11.72 17.37 7.17
N LYS A 64 12.93 17.78 6.76
CA LYS A 64 14.16 17.84 7.57
C LYS A 64 14.30 16.91 8.79
N GLY A 65 15.31 16.04 8.76
CA GLY A 65 16.11 15.74 9.97
C GLY A 65 16.71 14.34 10.07
N LYS A 66 18.05 14.28 10.12
CA LYS A 66 18.88 13.07 10.27
C LYS A 66 18.80 12.42 11.66
N ALA A 67 18.95 11.09 11.75
CA ALA A 67 19.96 10.37 12.58
C ALA A 67 19.65 8.85 12.56
N LYS A 68 20.48 8.02 11.91
CA LYS A 68 21.54 7.16 12.49
C LYS A 68 21.10 6.13 13.55
N ALA A 69 21.23 4.87 13.12
CA ALA A 69 21.88 3.74 13.79
C ALA A 69 21.16 3.00 14.92
N ALA A 70 20.90 1.72 14.60
CA ALA A 70 21.19 0.52 15.41
C ALA A 70 20.69 0.45 16.85
N ASP A 71 19.80 -0.50 17.15
CA ASP A 71 20.16 -1.63 18.03
C ASP A 71 19.15 -2.80 17.89
N LYS A 72 19.65 -3.97 18.28
CA LYS A 72 19.14 -5.34 18.24
C LYS A 72 17.69 -5.62 18.72
N ALA A 73 17.08 -6.61 18.05
CA ALA A 73 16.26 -7.77 18.48
C ALA A 73 15.68 -7.88 19.94
N PRO A 74 14.70 -8.77 20.24
CA PRO A 74 13.71 -9.51 19.44
C PRO A 74 12.24 -9.52 20.00
N ALA A 75 11.30 -9.97 19.15
CA ALA A 75 10.04 -10.70 19.42
C ALA A 75 9.13 -10.37 20.63
N LYS A 76 7.86 -10.03 20.35
CA LYS A 76 6.65 -10.70 20.90
C LYS A 76 5.47 -10.62 19.91
N PRO A 77 4.67 -11.68 19.73
CA PRO A 77 3.48 -11.66 18.89
C PRO A 77 2.31 -11.04 19.68
N GLY A 78 1.93 -9.81 19.31
CA GLY A 78 0.80 -9.09 19.88
C GLY A 78 -0.42 -9.23 18.99
N LYS A 79 -1.45 -9.87 19.52
CA LYS A 79 -2.82 -9.94 19.01
C LYS A 79 -3.33 -8.57 18.52
N GLY A 80 -3.99 -8.59 17.36
CA GLY A 80 -5.21 -7.84 17.11
C GLY A 80 -5.11 -6.32 16.95
N GLN A 81 -5.90 -5.82 16.00
CA GLN A 81 -6.29 -4.43 15.82
C GLN A 81 -5.30 -3.54 15.06
N SER A 82 -5.62 -3.29 13.79
CA SER A 82 -5.29 -2.06 13.05
C SER A 82 -6.49 -1.80 12.16
N LYS A 83 -7.59 -1.25 12.68
CA LYS A 83 -7.87 0.18 12.75
C LYS A 83 -7.67 0.87 11.39
N GLN A 84 -8.75 0.85 10.62
CA GLN A 84 -9.36 2.02 9.97
C GLN A 84 -8.40 3.14 9.59
N GLU A 85 -8.06 3.18 8.30
CA GLU A 85 -7.78 4.41 7.58
C GLU A 85 -8.83 4.55 6.48
N SER A 86 -10.05 4.90 6.90
CA SER A 86 -11.08 5.40 5.99
C SER A 86 -10.69 6.82 5.60
N ASN A 87 -10.20 6.99 4.37
CA ASN A 87 -10.00 8.30 3.80
C ASN A 87 -10.96 8.51 2.62
N GLY A 88 -11.97 9.35 2.86
CA GLY A 88 -12.62 10.19 1.85
C GLY A 88 -13.93 9.67 1.23
N THR A 89 -15.07 10.17 1.70
CA THR A 89 -15.78 11.29 1.03
C THR A 89 -17.06 11.62 1.79
N GLN A 90 -17.08 12.81 2.38
CA GLN A 90 -18.29 13.51 2.81
C GLN A 90 -19.07 13.93 1.56
N ASN A 91 -20.36 13.57 1.45
CA ASN A 91 -21.43 14.27 0.73
C ASN A 91 -22.76 13.73 1.29
N ASP A 92 -23.51 14.55 2.02
CA ASP A 92 -24.72 15.24 1.56
C ASP A 92 -25.97 14.35 1.63
N GLY A 93 -26.99 14.85 2.33
CA GLY A 93 -28.04 14.06 2.96
C GLY A 93 -29.03 13.45 1.98
N THR A 94 -29.10 12.12 1.97
CA THR A 94 -30.33 11.34 1.75
C THR A 94 -30.08 9.98 2.41
N GLU A 95 -30.98 9.54 3.30
CA GLU A 95 -30.89 8.29 4.05
C GLU A 95 -31.15 7.06 3.16
N ASP A 96 -30.44 6.94 2.03
CA ASP A 96 -30.44 5.72 1.24
C ASP A 96 -29.52 4.74 1.97
N GLU A 97 -30.10 3.72 2.60
CA GLU A 97 -29.32 2.73 3.34
C GLU A 97 -28.27 2.12 2.40
N PRO A 98 -26.98 2.22 2.74
CA PRO A 98 -25.94 1.73 1.86
C PRO A 98 -26.10 0.22 1.69
N VAL A 99 -26.40 -0.22 0.47
CA VAL A 99 -26.46 -1.65 0.13
C VAL A 99 -25.04 -2.18 -0.05
N TYR A 100 -24.69 -3.19 0.71
CA TYR A 100 -23.39 -3.86 0.72
C TYR A 100 -23.40 -5.11 -0.16
N ILE A 101 -22.38 -5.25 -1.00
CA ILE A 101 -22.24 -6.33 -1.98
C ILE A 101 -20.85 -6.96 -1.83
N PRO A 102 -20.75 -8.29 -1.70
CA PRO A 102 -19.46 -8.97 -1.70
C PRO A 102 -18.89 -9.00 -3.13
N LYS A 103 -17.61 -8.70 -3.28
CA LYS A 103 -16.89 -8.72 -4.56
C LYS A 103 -15.55 -9.42 -4.38
N LEU A 104 -15.23 -10.30 -5.32
CA LEU A 104 -13.90 -10.89 -5.45
C LEU A 104 -13.02 -9.97 -6.29
N GLU A 105 -11.88 -9.57 -5.74
CA GLU A 105 -10.85 -8.84 -6.47
C GLU A 105 -9.94 -9.77 -7.28
N ALA A 106 -9.17 -9.19 -8.21
CA ALA A 106 -8.30 -9.95 -9.12
C ALA A 106 -7.17 -10.71 -8.40
N ASP A 107 -6.88 -10.32 -7.16
CA ASP A 107 -5.92 -10.91 -6.24
C ASP A 107 -6.54 -12.03 -5.37
N ASN A 108 -7.72 -12.53 -5.74
CA ASN A 108 -8.45 -13.57 -5.00
C ASN A 108 -8.86 -13.15 -3.57
N GLN A 109 -8.82 -11.86 -3.26
CA GLN A 109 -9.30 -11.29 -2.00
C GLN A 109 -10.79 -10.94 -2.10
N TRP A 110 -11.57 -11.33 -1.09
CA TRP A 110 -12.95 -10.87 -0.96
C TRP A 110 -12.99 -9.48 -0.32
N ILE A 111 -13.88 -8.64 -0.82
CA ILE A 111 -14.13 -7.30 -0.28
C ILE A 111 -15.63 -7.06 -0.21
N ILE A 112 -16.03 -6.15 0.66
CA ILE A 112 -17.37 -5.59 0.70
C ILE A 112 -17.32 -4.21 0.06
N ILE A 113 -18.13 -4.01 -0.98
CA ILE A 113 -18.34 -2.72 -1.62
C ILE A 113 -19.77 -2.25 -1.36
N THR A 114 -20.00 -0.95 -1.42
CA THR A 114 -21.37 -0.42 -1.52
C THR A 114 -21.89 -0.60 -2.95
N ARG A 115 -23.20 -0.42 -3.16
CA ARG A 115 -23.85 -0.37 -4.48
C ARG A 115 -23.19 0.61 -5.44
N ASP A 116 -22.62 1.69 -4.91
CA ASP A 116 -21.87 2.72 -5.65
C ASP A 116 -20.49 2.24 -6.12
N GLY A 117 -20.08 1.03 -5.71
CA GLY A 117 -18.77 0.47 -6.02
C GLY A 117 -17.66 0.97 -5.09
N VAL A 118 -17.99 1.72 -4.05
CA VAL A 118 -17.03 2.21 -3.06
C VAL A 118 -16.65 1.08 -2.12
N ARG A 119 -15.34 0.90 -1.91
CA ARG A 119 -14.81 -0.09 -0.96
C ARG A 119 -15.23 0.26 0.46
N PHE A 120 -15.95 -0.65 1.11
CA PHE A 120 -16.34 -0.52 2.52
C PHE A 120 -15.37 -1.24 3.45
N SER A 121 -15.06 -2.51 3.18
CA SER A 121 -14.16 -3.33 4.00
C SER A 121 -13.44 -4.40 3.17
N ASP A 122 -12.21 -4.73 3.53
CA ASP A 122 -11.58 -5.99 3.13
C ASP A 122 -12.15 -7.16 3.94
N PHE A 123 -12.22 -8.34 3.32
CA PHE A 123 -12.71 -9.55 3.95
C PHE A 123 -11.78 -10.72 3.61
N ALA A 124 -11.01 -11.16 4.60
CA ALA A 124 -10.17 -12.35 4.47
C ALA A 124 -11.00 -13.60 4.79
N GLY A 125 -11.59 -14.22 3.77
CA GLY A 125 -12.37 -15.45 3.90
C GLY A 125 -12.95 -15.93 2.57
N ASP A 126 -13.84 -16.91 2.62
CA ASP A 126 -14.47 -17.51 1.44
C ASP A 126 -15.70 -16.72 1.00
N GLU A 127 -16.18 -16.98 -0.23
CA GLU A 127 -17.38 -16.34 -0.80
C GLU A 127 -18.59 -16.38 0.15
N ALA A 128 -18.83 -17.53 0.77
CA ALA A 128 -19.95 -17.74 1.67
C ALA A 128 -19.87 -16.81 2.91
N ALA A 129 -18.66 -16.60 3.42
CA ALA A 129 -18.42 -15.76 4.57
C ALA A 129 -18.50 -14.26 4.19
N ALA A 130 -18.01 -13.88 3.01
CA ALA A 130 -18.17 -12.53 2.46
C ALA A 130 -19.66 -12.20 2.20
N LYS A 131 -20.42 -13.16 1.67
CA LYS A 131 -21.87 -13.04 1.47
C LYS A 131 -22.63 -12.91 2.78
N ALA A 132 -22.28 -13.72 3.80
CA ALA A 132 -22.89 -13.63 5.12
C ALA A 132 -22.59 -12.27 5.78
N GLU A 133 -21.39 -11.72 5.58
CA GLU A 133 -21.04 -10.39 6.09
C GLU A 133 -21.81 -9.28 5.37
N ALA A 134 -21.90 -9.33 4.04
CA ALA A 134 -22.73 -8.39 3.28
C ALA A 134 -24.21 -8.46 3.69
N ASP A 135 -24.74 -9.67 3.89
CA ASP A 135 -26.11 -9.90 4.36
C ASP A 135 -26.34 -9.27 5.74
N ARG A 136 -25.45 -9.53 6.71
CA ARG A 136 -25.49 -8.88 8.03
C ARG A 136 -25.44 -7.36 7.99
N LEU A 137 -24.68 -6.79 7.05
CA LEU A 137 -24.58 -5.35 6.89
C LEU A 137 -25.84 -4.73 6.24
N ASN A 138 -26.57 -5.52 5.45
CA ASN A 138 -27.82 -5.13 4.79
C ASN A 138 -29.07 -5.35 5.67
N THR A 139 -29.06 -6.36 6.54
CA THR A 139 -30.12 -6.59 7.53
C THR A 139 -29.76 -5.93 8.85
N LYS A 140 -29.89 -4.61 8.94
CA LYS A 140 -30.02 -3.93 10.23
C LYS A 140 -31.50 -3.96 10.63
N ASP A 141 -31.85 -4.87 11.54
CA ASP A 141 -33.08 -4.78 12.33
C ASP A 141 -32.82 -3.90 13.56
#